data_AF-A0A7Y2BGT4-F1
#
_entry.id   AF-A0A7Y2BGT4-F1
#
_cell.length_a   1.000
_cell.length_b   1.000
_cell.length_c   1.000
_cell.angle_alpha   90.00
_cell.angle_beta   90.00
_cell.angle_gamma   90.00
#
_symmetry.space_group_name_H-M   'P 1'
#
loop_
_entity.id
_entity.type
_entity.pdbx_description
1 polymer ?
#
loop_
_entity_poly.entity_id
_entity_poly.type
_entity_poly.pdbx_seq_one_letter_code
_entity_poly.pdbx_strand_id
1 'polypeptide(L)'
;MRTSFVPLAGVHLRKIELLDAHRSWLADWLEKEGARAGDGLCSASTCVVGAIVDQLLHGAQKWDWVGIANEYLEGRSGEPLAYSEAYGRQLHGFDKQWHQSPVYAIYYRWWIEKTNGRKAELGALAARIRNLIQRDGWVYNPEVSPTGPRTRMKSERVMSLAMSIEILRDSEELEAHANSFTSLIASLPLTPYLSSECFRLAALAGLEATSQIPAGLENVLQRNETGDGYCDFSQSSKVDDYMGSAKRTGHDTEVHSAIAAVHARYIAEHCTPEVQTRATQRIESFGEHIAEHPMDIPAFHIRDLVDIPFGEGVTPLELIAGSAVAGAHE
;
A
#
# COMPACT_ATOMS: atom_id res chain seq x y z
N MET A 1 7.48 14.71 12.56
CA MET A 1 7.80 13.90 11.36
C MET A 1 6.49 13.31 10.86
N ARG A 2 6.00 13.71 9.67
CA ARG A 2 4.92 12.95 9.01
C ARG A 2 5.52 11.59 8.69
N THR A 3 5.10 10.52 9.38
CA THR A 3 5.44 9.16 8.99
C THR A 3 4.54 8.81 7.82
N SER A 4 4.89 9.31 6.62
CA SER A 4 4.22 8.88 5.40
C SER A 4 4.42 7.39 5.23
N PHE A 5 3.36 6.70 4.84
CA PHE A 5 3.38 5.30 4.44
C PHE A 5 2.54 5.22 3.18
N VAL A 6 3.17 4.95 2.03
CA VAL A 6 2.53 5.08 0.71
C VAL A 6 1.15 4.40 0.61
N PRO A 7 0.93 3.17 1.13
CA PRO A 7 -0.39 2.52 1.12
C PRO A 7 -1.50 3.28 1.88
N LEU A 8 -1.14 4.12 2.86
CA LEU A 8 -2.05 4.95 3.65
C LEU A 8 -1.74 6.45 3.44
N ALA A 9 -1.53 6.86 2.18
CA ALA A 9 -1.28 8.25 1.83
C ALA A 9 -2.37 9.18 2.40
N GLY A 10 -1.96 10.37 2.86
CA GLY A 10 -2.84 11.31 3.55
C GLY A 10 -3.09 11.00 5.03
N VAL A 11 -2.82 9.78 5.51
CA VAL A 11 -3.07 9.42 6.91
C VAL A 11 -1.88 9.75 7.81
N HIS A 12 -2.15 10.39 8.94
CA HIS A 12 -1.18 10.60 10.00
C HIS A 12 -1.28 9.48 11.03
N LEU A 13 -0.49 8.41 10.86
CA LEU A 13 -0.53 7.21 11.72
C LEU A 13 -0.53 7.53 13.22
N ARG A 14 0.27 8.50 13.68
CA ARG A 14 0.34 8.90 15.10
C ARG A 14 -0.89 9.63 15.65
N LYS A 15 -1.83 10.00 14.78
CA LYS A 15 -3.09 10.67 15.15
C LYS A 15 -4.29 9.74 15.03
N ILE A 16 -4.09 8.49 14.62
CA ILE A 16 -5.20 7.54 14.53
C ILE A 16 -5.55 7.08 15.93
N GLU A 17 -6.80 7.27 16.31
CA GLU A 17 -7.38 6.61 17.47
C GLU A 17 -8.07 5.33 17.00
N LEU A 18 -7.60 4.19 17.50
CA LEU A 18 -8.18 2.89 17.15
C LEU A 18 -9.51 2.69 17.88
N LEU A 19 -10.53 2.28 17.12
CA LEU A 19 -11.77 1.75 17.70
C LEU A 19 -11.45 0.53 18.59
N ASP A 20 -12.20 0.33 19.67
CA ASP A 20 -11.91 -0.72 20.65
C ASP A 20 -11.87 -2.13 20.03
N ALA A 21 -12.80 -2.42 19.13
CA ALA A 21 -12.82 -3.70 18.41
C ALA A 21 -11.58 -3.88 17.52
N HIS A 22 -11.15 -2.83 16.81
CA HIS A 22 -9.95 -2.88 15.98
C HIS A 22 -8.71 -3.03 16.84
N ARG A 23 -8.63 -2.30 17.96
CA ARG A 23 -7.54 -2.40 18.93
C ARG A 23 -7.39 -3.83 19.46
N SER A 24 -8.49 -4.45 19.86
CA SER A 24 -8.49 -5.83 20.36
C SER A 24 -8.02 -6.81 19.30
N TRP A 25 -8.58 -6.72 18.08
CA TRP A 25 -8.20 -7.60 16.99
C TRP A 25 -6.73 -7.45 16.60
N LEU A 26 -6.25 -6.21 16.49
CA LEU A 26 -4.86 -5.89 16.15
C LEU A 26 -3.88 -6.39 17.21
N ALA A 27 -4.24 -6.33 18.50
CA ALA A 27 -3.42 -6.86 19.57
C ALA A 27 -3.28 -8.40 19.46
N ASP A 28 -4.37 -9.12 19.24
CA ASP A 28 -4.35 -10.57 19.07
C ASP A 28 -3.55 -10.99 17.82
N TRP A 29 -3.76 -10.27 16.71
CA TRP A 29 -3.01 -10.46 15.47
C TRP A 29 -1.51 -10.22 15.68
N LEU A 30 -1.14 -9.14 16.36
CA LEU A 30 0.24 -8.76 16.63
C LEU A 30 0.97 -9.81 17.47
N GLU A 31 0.34 -10.36 18.51
CA GLU A 31 0.95 -11.43 19.31
C GLU A 31 1.23 -12.67 18.47
N LYS A 32 0.24 -13.10 17.68
CA LYS A 32 0.35 -14.29 16.83
C LYS A 32 1.40 -14.12 15.75
N GLU A 33 1.34 -13.03 14.99
CA GLU A 33 2.25 -12.80 13.87
C GLU A 33 3.66 -12.41 14.33
N GLY A 34 3.79 -11.70 15.46
CA GLY A 34 5.08 -11.44 16.09
C GLY A 34 5.79 -12.71 16.52
N ALA A 35 5.09 -13.65 17.16
CA ALA A 35 5.65 -14.94 17.52
C ALA A 35 6.06 -15.76 16.29
N ARG A 36 5.19 -15.86 15.28
CA ARG A 36 5.51 -16.54 14.00
C ARG A 36 6.72 -15.91 13.32
N ALA A 37 6.81 -14.58 13.31
CA ALA A 37 7.92 -13.87 12.70
C ALA A 37 9.23 -14.09 13.47
N GLY A 38 9.18 -14.18 14.80
CA GLY A 38 10.31 -14.57 15.65
C GLY A 38 10.82 -16.00 15.38
N ASP A 39 9.94 -16.90 14.92
CA ASP A 39 10.30 -18.26 14.46
C ASP A 39 10.71 -18.31 12.98
N GLY A 40 10.95 -17.15 12.36
CA GLY A 40 11.36 -17.04 10.96
C GLY A 40 10.26 -17.21 9.94
N LEU A 41 8.99 -17.27 10.35
CA LEU A 41 7.83 -17.38 9.48
C LEU A 41 7.22 -16.00 9.20
N CYS A 42 7.91 -15.20 8.40
CA CYS A 42 7.53 -13.80 8.13
C CYS A 42 7.61 -13.38 6.66
N SER A 43 6.96 -12.26 6.37
CA SER A 43 7.10 -11.48 5.14
C SER A 43 7.47 -10.04 5.46
N ALA A 44 8.00 -9.30 4.49
CA ALA A 44 8.29 -7.87 4.64
C ALA A 44 7.01 -7.07 4.97
N SER A 45 5.89 -7.44 4.37
CA SER A 45 4.57 -6.86 4.66
C SER A 45 4.15 -7.11 6.11
N THR A 46 4.32 -8.33 6.62
CA THR A 46 4.04 -8.66 8.04
C THR A 46 4.89 -7.81 8.96
N CYS A 47 6.19 -7.65 8.66
CA CYS A 47 7.09 -6.88 9.51
C CYS A 47 6.75 -5.38 9.55
N VAL A 48 6.45 -4.77 8.39
CA VAL A 48 6.12 -3.32 8.36
C VAL A 48 4.77 -3.05 9.01
N VAL A 49 3.78 -3.92 8.77
CA VAL A 49 2.45 -3.79 9.37
C VAL A 49 2.54 -4.05 10.87
N GLY A 50 3.31 -5.06 11.31
CA GLY A 50 3.62 -5.31 12.71
C GLY A 50 4.24 -4.09 13.39
N ALA A 51 5.23 -3.46 12.75
CA ALA A 51 5.86 -2.26 13.27
C ALA A 51 4.91 -1.05 13.34
N ILE A 52 3.95 -0.92 12.41
CA ILE A 52 2.90 0.09 12.47
C ILE A 52 1.94 -0.18 13.63
N VAL A 53 1.49 -1.44 13.77
CA VAL A 53 0.54 -1.85 14.80
C VAL A 53 1.13 -1.69 16.19
N ASP A 54 2.40 -2.06 16.39
CA ASP A 54 3.15 -1.82 17.63
C ASP A 54 3.12 -0.33 18.02
N GLN A 55 3.41 0.56 17.07
CA GLN A 55 3.39 2.00 17.32
C GLN A 55 1.98 2.51 17.67
N LEU A 56 0.94 2.00 17.03
CA LEU A 56 -0.45 2.40 17.29
C LEU A 56 -0.97 1.89 18.64
N LEU A 57 -0.61 0.66 19.02
CA LEU A 57 -1.08 0.04 20.26
C LEU A 57 -0.29 0.48 21.48
N HIS A 58 1.03 0.65 21.32
CA HIS A 58 1.97 0.76 22.44
C HIS A 58 2.81 2.05 22.42
N GLY A 59 2.80 2.81 21.33
CA GLY A 59 3.67 3.98 21.16
C GLY A 59 5.16 3.64 21.06
N ALA A 60 5.50 2.35 20.95
CA ALA A 60 6.84 1.80 20.90
C ALA A 60 6.82 0.44 20.18
N GLN A 61 7.98 -0.04 19.74
CA GLN A 61 8.08 -1.42 19.24
C GLN A 61 8.05 -2.41 20.39
N LYS A 62 7.15 -3.38 20.33
CA LYS A 62 7.15 -4.54 21.22
C LYS A 62 8.07 -5.62 20.68
N TRP A 63 8.04 -5.85 19.37
CA TRP A 63 8.87 -6.84 18.69
C TRP A 63 10.06 -6.16 17.99
N ASP A 64 11.21 -6.84 17.93
CA ASP A 64 12.37 -6.34 17.17
C ASP A 64 12.19 -6.63 15.68
N TRP A 65 11.27 -5.91 15.02
CA TRP A 65 10.97 -6.08 13.60
C TRP A 65 12.20 -5.85 12.71
N VAL A 66 13.14 -5.00 13.12
CA VAL A 66 14.39 -4.82 12.37
C VAL A 66 15.27 -6.05 12.54
N GLY A 67 15.44 -6.57 13.77
CA GLY A 67 16.18 -7.80 14.03
C GLY A 67 15.62 -9.00 13.24
N ILE A 68 14.30 -9.17 13.27
CA ILE A 68 13.59 -10.20 12.49
C ILE A 68 13.85 -10.03 10.99
N ALA A 69 13.75 -8.80 10.46
CA ALA A 69 14.01 -8.55 9.04
C ALA A 69 15.47 -8.81 8.66
N ASN A 70 16.43 -8.50 9.54
CA ASN A 70 17.85 -8.78 9.31
C ASN A 70 18.13 -10.29 9.30
N GLU A 71 17.48 -11.04 10.19
CA GLU A 71 17.72 -12.48 10.33
C GLU A 71 17.06 -13.29 9.21
N TYR A 72 15.84 -12.93 8.80
CA TYR A 72 15.01 -13.78 7.94
C TYR A 72 14.66 -13.18 6.58
N LEU A 73 14.82 -11.87 6.39
CA LEU A 73 14.41 -11.15 5.18
C LEU A 73 15.58 -10.43 4.51
N GLU A 74 16.77 -11.01 4.59
CA GLU A 74 17.97 -10.51 3.93
C GLU A 74 18.59 -11.60 3.05
N GLY A 75 18.78 -11.26 1.78
CA GLY A 75 19.39 -12.15 0.79
C GLY A 75 20.90 -12.20 0.92
N ARG A 76 21.52 -13.08 0.14
CA ARG A 76 22.97 -13.34 0.25
C ARG A 76 23.84 -12.13 -0.10
N SER A 77 23.31 -11.17 -0.86
CA SER A 77 24.00 -9.93 -1.22
C SER A 77 23.53 -8.73 -0.38
N GLY A 78 22.89 -9.00 0.77
CA GLY A 78 22.34 -7.99 1.67
C GLY A 78 21.07 -7.31 1.13
N GLU A 79 20.39 -7.92 0.16
CA GLU A 79 19.16 -7.36 -0.42
C GLU A 79 17.96 -7.65 0.47
N PRO A 80 17.08 -6.66 0.73
CA PRO A 80 15.83 -6.93 1.42
C PRO A 80 14.93 -7.89 0.61
N LEU A 81 14.44 -8.93 1.26
CA LEU A 81 13.57 -9.95 0.66
C LEU A 81 12.11 -9.73 1.06
N ALA A 82 11.19 -10.09 0.15
CA ALA A 82 9.75 -10.03 0.41
C ALA A 82 9.27 -11.11 1.38
N TYR A 83 9.88 -12.30 1.34
CA TYR A 83 9.47 -13.46 2.10
C TYR A 83 10.68 -14.15 2.71
N SER A 84 10.51 -14.66 3.93
CA SER A 84 11.45 -15.61 4.51
C SER A 84 11.35 -16.97 3.81
N GLU A 85 12.41 -17.77 3.90
CA GLU A 85 12.39 -19.12 3.33
C GLU A 85 11.29 -19.99 3.96
N ALA A 86 11.11 -19.90 5.29
CA ALA A 86 10.08 -20.67 5.98
C ALA A 86 8.67 -20.28 5.53
N TYR A 87 8.41 -18.97 5.33
CA TYR A 87 7.14 -18.49 4.82
C TYR A 87 6.89 -18.98 3.39
N GLY A 88 7.92 -18.89 2.53
CA GLY A 88 7.87 -19.41 1.17
C GLY A 88 7.49 -20.89 1.09
N ARG A 89 8.03 -21.72 1.99
CA ARG A 89 7.75 -23.17 2.03
C ARG A 89 6.30 -23.51 2.41
N GLN A 90 5.57 -22.58 3.05
CA GLN A 90 4.14 -22.79 3.34
C GLN A 90 3.23 -22.53 2.13
N LEU A 91 3.72 -21.77 1.15
CA LEU A 91 2.95 -21.39 -0.01
C LEU A 91 3.06 -22.47 -1.10
N HIS A 92 1.91 -23.04 -1.46
CA HIS A 92 1.84 -24.08 -2.48
C HIS A 92 2.36 -23.58 -3.84
N GLY A 93 3.37 -24.26 -4.40
CA GLY A 93 3.97 -23.91 -5.69
C GLY A 93 4.91 -22.71 -5.66
N PHE A 94 5.30 -22.23 -4.47
CA PHE A 94 6.13 -21.04 -4.29
C PHE A 94 7.65 -21.35 -4.16
N ASP A 95 8.04 -22.61 -4.42
CA ASP A 95 9.41 -23.19 -4.44
C ASP A 95 10.57 -22.22 -4.18
N LYS A 96 11.26 -21.76 -5.22
CA LYS A 96 12.37 -20.79 -5.13
C LYS A 96 11.88 -19.34 -5.27
N GLN A 97 10.56 -19.14 -5.40
CA GLN A 97 9.95 -17.83 -5.62
C GLN A 97 9.92 -16.98 -4.34
N TRP A 98 10.21 -17.54 -3.18
CA TRP A 98 10.37 -16.75 -1.95
C TRP A 98 11.54 -15.75 -2.03
N HIS A 99 12.58 -16.08 -2.80
CA HIS A 99 13.80 -15.27 -2.92
C HIS A 99 13.58 -14.13 -3.93
N GLN A 100 12.76 -13.17 -3.53
CA GLN A 100 12.39 -12.01 -4.34
C GLN A 100 12.70 -10.72 -3.59
N SER A 101 13.32 -9.76 -4.29
CA SER A 101 13.57 -8.40 -3.80
C SER A 101 12.82 -7.37 -4.66
N PRO A 102 11.48 -7.28 -4.51
CA PRO A 102 10.68 -6.24 -5.16
C PRO A 102 10.87 -4.88 -4.48
N VAL A 103 10.43 -3.81 -5.14
CA VAL A 103 10.56 -2.43 -4.64
C VAL A 103 9.90 -2.27 -3.26
N TYR A 104 8.74 -2.89 -3.04
CA TYR A 104 8.07 -2.79 -1.73
C TYR A 104 8.89 -3.41 -0.59
N ALA A 105 9.69 -4.45 -0.83
CA ALA A 105 10.52 -5.05 0.21
C ALA A 105 11.63 -4.09 0.66
N ILE A 106 12.25 -3.39 -0.31
CA ILE A 106 13.23 -2.33 -0.05
C ILE A 106 12.58 -1.18 0.71
N TYR A 107 11.38 -0.75 0.28
CA TYR A 107 10.62 0.32 0.93
C TYR A 107 10.23 -0.03 2.37
N TYR A 108 9.73 -1.25 2.61
CA TYR A 108 9.35 -1.69 3.94
C TYR A 108 10.55 -1.80 4.87
N ARG A 109 11.69 -2.31 4.39
CA ARG A 109 12.94 -2.30 5.16
C ARG A 109 13.35 -0.87 5.54
N TRP A 110 13.40 0.05 4.57
CA TRP A 110 13.69 1.46 4.81
C TRP A 110 12.73 2.08 5.83
N TRP A 111 11.42 1.81 5.71
CA TRP A 111 10.40 2.41 6.57
C TRP A 111 10.55 1.94 8.02
N ILE A 112 10.74 0.63 8.24
CA ILE A 112 10.94 0.06 9.59
C ILE A 112 12.22 0.62 10.21
N GLU A 113 13.34 0.66 9.47
CA GLU A 113 14.61 1.21 9.98
C GLU A 113 14.49 2.69 10.36
N LYS A 114 13.92 3.50 9.45
CA LYS A 114 13.71 4.95 9.63
C LYS A 114 12.86 5.25 10.86
N THR A 115 11.75 4.53 11.02
CA THR A 115 10.83 4.76 12.14
C THR A 115 11.37 4.30 13.48
N ASN A 116 12.34 3.37 13.47
CA ASN A 116 13.06 2.91 14.65
C ASN A 116 14.33 3.73 14.99
N GLY A 117 14.57 4.84 14.28
CA GLY A 117 15.71 5.73 14.56
C GLY A 117 17.06 5.13 14.21
N ARG A 118 17.10 4.01 13.46
CA ARG A 118 18.37 3.44 12.96
C ARG A 118 18.85 4.26 11.76
N LYS A 119 20.10 4.73 11.83
CA LYS A 119 20.80 5.44 10.75
C LYS A 119 21.88 4.52 10.17
N ALA A 120 21.51 3.69 9.20
CA ALA A 120 22.36 2.93 8.27
C ALA A 120 21.44 1.81 7.76
N GLU A 121 20.90 1.85 6.54
CA GLU A 121 21.62 1.60 5.29
C GLU A 121 21.09 2.44 4.10
N LEU A 122 20.60 3.65 4.37
CA LEU A 122 19.90 4.48 3.37
C LEU A 122 20.62 4.59 2.01
N GLY A 123 21.95 4.75 1.99
CA GLY A 123 22.73 4.79 0.75
C GLY A 123 22.72 3.47 -0.04
N ALA A 124 22.73 2.32 0.63
CA ALA A 124 22.64 1.02 -0.02
C ALA A 124 21.23 0.77 -0.57
N LEU A 125 20.19 1.13 0.19
CA LEU A 125 18.80 1.02 -0.26
C LEU A 125 18.52 1.96 -1.44
N ALA A 126 19.03 3.20 -1.41
CA ALA A 126 18.95 4.12 -2.54
C ALA A 126 19.69 3.58 -3.78
N ALA A 127 20.88 3.00 -3.61
CA ALA A 127 21.62 2.38 -4.70
C ALA A 127 20.85 1.21 -5.34
N ARG A 128 20.17 0.40 -4.53
CA ARG A 128 19.28 -0.65 -5.03
C ARG A 128 18.13 -0.06 -5.83
N ILE A 129 17.46 0.97 -5.33
CA ILE A 129 16.39 1.66 -6.07
C ILE A 129 16.91 2.17 -7.42
N ARG A 130 18.08 2.81 -7.47
CA ARG A 130 18.68 3.28 -8.74
C ARG A 130 18.89 2.15 -9.74
N ASN A 131 19.36 0.99 -9.27
CA ASN A 131 19.56 -0.19 -10.12
C ASN A 131 18.25 -0.80 -10.62
N LEU A 132 17.11 -0.50 -9.98
CA LEU A 132 15.78 -0.91 -10.39
C LEU A 132 15.08 0.09 -11.32
N ILE A 133 15.67 1.27 -11.57
CA ILE A 133 15.15 2.22 -12.56
C ILE A 133 15.39 1.64 -13.96
N GLN A 134 14.30 1.44 -14.68
CA GLN A 134 14.31 0.87 -16.02
C GLN A 134 14.50 1.95 -17.08
N ARG A 135 14.79 1.52 -18.32
CA ARG A 135 15.00 2.45 -19.45
C ARG A 135 13.79 3.32 -19.77
N ASP A 136 12.58 2.84 -19.47
CA ASP A 136 11.32 3.56 -19.63
C ASP A 136 10.98 4.45 -18.42
N GLY A 137 11.86 4.54 -17.43
CA GLY A 137 11.72 5.35 -16.23
C GLY A 137 10.92 4.68 -15.10
N TRP A 138 10.27 3.55 -15.35
CA TRP A 138 9.59 2.82 -14.29
C TRP A 138 10.58 2.18 -13.32
N VAL A 139 10.17 2.01 -12.07
CA VAL A 139 11.00 1.34 -11.06
C VAL A 139 10.38 -0.01 -10.73
N TYR A 140 11.07 -1.09 -11.11
CA TYR A 140 10.65 -2.44 -10.79
C TYR A 140 11.83 -3.43 -10.89
N ASN A 141 11.70 -4.58 -10.24
CA ASN A 141 12.63 -5.69 -10.40
C ASN A 141 12.19 -6.60 -11.57
N PRO A 142 12.94 -6.66 -12.69
CA PRO A 142 12.58 -7.49 -13.85
C PRO A 142 12.73 -8.99 -13.56
N GLU A 143 13.55 -9.39 -12.59
CA GLU A 143 13.79 -10.79 -12.24
C GLU A 143 12.64 -11.37 -11.41
N VAL A 144 12.00 -10.55 -10.57
CA VAL A 144 10.85 -10.94 -9.73
C VAL A 144 9.58 -11.13 -10.56
N SER A 145 9.42 -10.36 -11.63
CA SER A 145 8.28 -10.52 -12.53
C SER A 145 8.76 -10.31 -13.98
N PRO A 146 9.00 -11.39 -14.75
CA PRO A 146 9.42 -11.26 -16.14
C PRO A 146 8.30 -10.70 -17.04
N THR A 147 7.13 -10.40 -16.47
CA THR A 147 6.03 -9.76 -17.17
C THR A 147 6.46 -8.37 -17.66
N GLY A 148 6.28 -8.14 -18.96
CA GLY A 148 6.65 -6.86 -19.58
C GLY A 148 5.85 -5.70 -18.98
N PRO A 149 6.29 -4.44 -19.19
CA PRO A 149 5.60 -3.26 -18.66
C PRO A 149 4.10 -3.19 -18.99
N ARG A 150 3.67 -3.78 -20.12
CA ARG A 150 2.26 -3.78 -20.55
C ARG A 150 1.34 -4.66 -19.70
N THR A 151 1.88 -5.65 -19.00
CA THR A 151 1.11 -6.67 -18.26
C THR A 151 1.21 -6.50 -16.75
N ARG A 152 2.02 -5.55 -16.27
CA ARG A 152 2.12 -5.21 -14.85
C ARG A 152 0.96 -4.32 -14.41
N MET A 153 0.43 -4.58 -13.21
CA MET A 153 -0.63 -3.75 -12.62
C MET A 153 -0.19 -2.29 -12.59
N LYS A 154 -1.07 -1.40 -13.04
CA LYS A 154 -0.80 0.04 -13.06
C LYS A 154 -0.61 0.57 -11.63
N SER A 155 -1.44 0.12 -10.69
CA SER A 155 -1.33 0.47 -9.27
C SER A 155 0.02 0.08 -8.70
N GLU A 156 0.49 -1.15 -8.93
CA GLU A 156 1.81 -1.62 -8.46
C GLU A 156 2.96 -0.78 -9.02
N ARG A 157 2.91 -0.41 -10.31
CA ARG A 157 3.93 0.42 -10.95
C ARG A 157 3.99 1.82 -10.35
N VAL A 158 2.84 2.45 -10.17
CA VAL A 158 2.76 3.80 -9.60
C VAL A 158 3.11 3.77 -8.10
N MET A 159 2.70 2.73 -7.37
CA MET A 159 3.10 2.50 -5.98
C MET A 159 4.62 2.36 -5.85
N SER A 160 5.24 1.52 -6.68
CA SER A 160 6.69 1.31 -6.69
C SER A 160 7.44 2.61 -6.97
N LEU A 161 6.92 3.44 -7.90
CA LEU A 161 7.47 4.75 -8.17
C LEU A 161 7.36 5.69 -6.96
N ALA A 162 6.18 5.79 -6.33
CA ALA A 162 5.97 6.60 -5.13
C ALA A 162 6.90 6.19 -3.97
N MET A 163 7.01 4.88 -3.71
CA MET A 163 7.93 4.32 -2.72
C MET A 163 9.40 4.66 -3.01
N SER A 164 9.80 4.57 -4.28
CA SER A 164 11.15 4.89 -4.73
C SER A 164 11.48 6.37 -4.57
N ILE A 165 10.52 7.26 -4.87
CA ILE A 165 10.65 8.70 -4.67
C ILE A 165 10.91 9.02 -3.20
N GLU A 166 10.20 8.38 -2.25
CA GLU A 166 10.45 8.63 -0.83
C GLU A 166 11.88 8.24 -0.39
N ILE A 167 12.37 7.07 -0.81
CA ILE A 167 13.74 6.63 -0.50
C ILE A 167 14.77 7.56 -1.14
N LEU A 168 14.61 7.89 -2.42
CA LEU A 168 15.54 8.76 -3.15
C LEU A 168 15.53 10.19 -2.59
N ARG A 169 14.38 10.68 -2.13
CA ARG A 169 14.30 11.99 -1.47
C ARG A 169 15.04 12.00 -0.15
N ASP A 170 14.82 11.00 0.69
CA ASP A 170 15.48 10.89 2.00
C ASP A 170 17.00 10.72 1.87
N SER A 171 17.47 10.09 0.78
CA SER A 171 18.88 9.93 0.45
C SER A 171 19.51 11.12 -0.30
N GLU A 172 18.74 12.18 -0.55
CA GLU A 172 19.19 13.37 -1.30
C GLU A 172 19.60 13.06 -2.77
N GLU A 173 19.08 11.99 -3.34
CA GLU A 173 19.38 11.53 -4.72
C GLU A 173 18.22 11.70 -5.70
N LEU A 174 17.07 12.20 -5.24
CA LEU A 174 15.87 12.39 -6.07
C LEU A 174 16.09 13.37 -7.23
N GLU A 175 16.87 14.43 -7.03
CA GLU A 175 17.04 15.52 -8.00
C GLU A 175 17.53 15.00 -9.37
N ALA A 176 18.42 13.99 -9.36
CA ALA A 176 18.94 13.38 -10.58
C ALA A 176 17.85 12.69 -11.44
N HIS A 177 16.72 12.34 -10.85
CA HIS A 177 15.64 11.59 -11.50
C HIS A 177 14.30 12.36 -11.57
N ALA A 178 14.19 13.50 -10.89
CA ALA A 178 12.94 14.23 -10.71
C ALA A 178 12.26 14.58 -12.04
N ASN A 179 13.01 15.13 -13.01
CA ASN A 179 12.46 15.49 -14.31
C ASN A 179 11.95 14.29 -15.10
N SER A 180 12.67 13.16 -15.07
CA SER A 180 12.25 11.94 -15.75
C SER A 180 10.99 11.33 -15.12
N PHE A 181 10.91 11.30 -13.79
CA PHE A 181 9.74 10.78 -13.07
C PHE A 181 8.52 11.67 -13.26
N THR A 182 8.69 13.00 -13.18
CA THR A 182 7.61 13.96 -13.45
C THR A 182 7.07 13.80 -14.87
N SER A 183 7.95 13.69 -15.87
CA SER A 183 7.55 13.48 -17.26
C SER A 183 6.82 12.15 -17.47
N LEU A 184 7.33 11.07 -16.84
CA LEU A 184 6.69 9.76 -16.88
C LEU A 184 5.28 9.82 -16.29
N ILE A 185 5.12 10.38 -15.10
CA ILE A 185 3.83 10.49 -14.42
C ILE A 185 2.88 11.40 -15.21
N ALA A 186 3.33 12.54 -15.73
CA ALA A 186 2.50 13.44 -16.52
C ALA A 186 1.97 12.77 -17.80
N SER A 187 2.75 11.86 -18.40
CA SER A 187 2.35 11.11 -19.60
C SER A 187 1.31 10.01 -19.35
N LEU A 188 1.06 9.64 -18.09
CA LEU A 188 0.13 8.57 -17.77
C LEU A 188 -1.32 9.01 -18.02
N PRO A 189 -2.10 8.25 -18.81
CA PRO A 189 -3.53 8.47 -18.88
C PRO A 189 -4.14 8.23 -17.50
N LEU A 190 -5.21 8.97 -17.21
CA LEU A 190 -6.02 8.77 -16.01
C LEU A 190 -6.46 7.30 -15.94
N THR A 191 -6.20 6.64 -14.82
CA THR A 191 -6.59 5.27 -14.57
C THR A 191 -7.95 5.22 -13.87
N PRO A 192 -8.73 4.14 -14.04
CA PRO A 192 -10.00 3.99 -13.33
C PRO A 192 -9.83 3.60 -11.86
N TYR A 193 -8.60 3.35 -11.39
CA TYR A 193 -8.33 2.77 -10.08
C TYR A 193 -7.98 3.84 -9.03
N LEU A 194 -8.68 3.89 -7.89
CA LEU A 194 -8.40 4.86 -6.83
C LEU A 194 -6.99 4.73 -6.29
N SER A 195 -6.52 3.52 -6.01
CA SER A 195 -5.16 3.27 -5.51
C SER A 195 -4.10 3.80 -6.46
N SER A 196 -4.28 3.61 -7.78
CA SER A 196 -3.35 4.10 -8.79
C SER A 196 -3.27 5.63 -8.80
N GLU A 197 -4.40 6.32 -8.76
CA GLU A 197 -4.40 7.79 -8.72
C GLU A 197 -3.93 8.34 -7.37
N CYS A 198 -4.24 7.66 -6.26
CA CYS A 198 -3.72 7.99 -4.94
C CYS A 198 -2.18 7.91 -4.90
N PHE A 199 -1.60 6.82 -5.41
CA PHE A 199 -0.14 6.68 -5.49
C PHE A 199 0.47 7.68 -6.48
N ARG A 200 -0.25 8.03 -7.56
CA ARG A 200 0.17 9.07 -8.50
C ARG A 200 0.30 10.43 -7.80
N LEU A 201 -0.69 10.78 -6.98
CA LEU A 201 -0.68 12.01 -6.18
C LEU A 201 0.43 11.97 -5.12
N ALA A 202 0.65 10.83 -4.46
CA ALA A 202 1.75 10.67 -3.52
C ALA A 202 3.12 10.87 -4.20
N ALA A 203 3.29 10.32 -5.41
CA ALA A 203 4.50 10.51 -6.21
C ALA A 203 4.69 11.97 -6.63
N LEU A 204 3.64 12.63 -7.16
CA LEU A 204 3.70 14.05 -7.56
C LEU A 204 3.98 14.98 -6.38
N ALA A 205 3.37 14.71 -5.21
CA ALA A 205 3.67 15.44 -3.98
C ALA A 205 5.12 15.24 -3.54
N GLY A 206 5.64 14.02 -3.65
CA GLY A 206 7.04 13.70 -3.36
C GLY A 206 8.04 14.39 -4.30
N LEU A 207 7.64 14.67 -5.54
CA LEU A 207 8.40 15.39 -6.57
C LEU A 207 8.18 16.90 -6.56
N GLU A 208 7.31 17.42 -5.68
CA GLU A 208 6.87 18.83 -5.67
C GLU A 208 6.28 19.28 -7.02
N ALA A 209 5.67 18.35 -7.77
CA ALA A 209 5.15 18.54 -9.12
C ALA A 209 3.61 18.50 -9.17
N THR A 210 2.94 19.04 -8.15
CA THR A 210 1.46 19.02 -8.04
C THR A 210 0.75 19.78 -9.18
N SER A 211 1.45 20.64 -9.92
CA SER A 211 0.91 21.25 -11.14
C SER A 211 0.67 20.25 -12.29
N GLN A 212 1.20 19.02 -12.18
CA GLN A 212 1.05 17.93 -13.16
C GLN A 212 -0.07 16.95 -12.79
N ILE A 213 -0.89 17.29 -11.80
CA ILE A 213 -2.06 16.49 -11.43
C ILE A 213 -3.00 16.41 -12.65
N PRO A 214 -3.43 15.19 -13.06
CA PRO A 214 -4.27 15.03 -14.24
C PRO A 214 -5.64 15.66 -14.03
N ALA A 215 -6.16 16.30 -15.07
CA ALA A 215 -7.57 16.70 -15.08
C ALA A 215 -8.48 15.46 -15.03
N GLY A 216 -9.62 15.57 -14.34
CA GLY A 216 -10.64 14.53 -14.30
C GLY A 216 -10.55 13.54 -13.13
N LEU A 217 -9.72 13.79 -12.11
CA LEU A 217 -9.73 13.03 -10.85
C LEU A 217 -11.13 12.93 -10.23
N GLU A 218 -11.94 13.98 -10.37
CA GLU A 218 -13.33 14.02 -9.92
C GLU A 218 -14.18 12.90 -10.54
N ASN A 219 -13.93 12.57 -11.81
CA ASN A 219 -14.61 11.47 -12.49
C ASN A 219 -14.16 10.11 -11.94
N VAL A 220 -12.91 9.98 -11.51
CA VAL A 220 -12.40 8.74 -10.88
C VAL A 220 -13.09 8.55 -9.52
N LEU A 221 -13.16 9.60 -8.70
CA LEU A 221 -13.90 9.55 -7.44
C LEU A 221 -15.35 9.14 -7.68
N GLN A 222 -16.07 9.85 -8.56
CA GLN A 222 -17.48 9.59 -8.84
C GLN A 222 -17.75 8.15 -9.32
N ARG A 223 -16.88 7.60 -10.18
CA ARG A 223 -17.05 6.24 -10.71
C ARG A 223 -16.86 5.16 -9.68
N ASN A 224 -16.08 5.43 -8.64
CA ASN A 224 -15.68 4.46 -7.62
C ASN A 224 -16.47 4.62 -6.31
N GLU A 225 -17.53 5.44 -6.31
CA GLU A 225 -18.50 5.47 -5.22
C GLU A 225 -19.26 4.12 -5.21
N THR A 226 -19.21 3.39 -4.09
CA THR A 226 -19.94 2.11 -3.95
C THR A 226 -20.44 1.92 -2.52
N GLY A 227 -21.67 1.43 -2.38
CA GLY A 227 -22.40 1.47 -1.10
C GLY A 227 -22.28 2.86 -0.45
N ASP A 228 -21.94 2.86 0.84
CA ASP A 228 -21.74 4.08 1.61
C ASP A 228 -20.32 4.65 1.49
N GLY A 229 -19.40 3.94 0.85
CA GLY A 229 -17.99 4.31 0.76
C GLY A 229 -17.46 4.36 -0.67
N TYR A 230 -16.23 3.88 -0.82
CA TYR A 230 -15.49 3.84 -2.08
C TYR A 230 -14.88 2.45 -2.30
N CYS A 231 -14.79 2.02 -3.56
CA CYS A 231 -14.03 0.84 -3.98
C CYS A 231 -12.80 1.24 -4.79
N ASP A 232 -11.85 0.32 -4.96
CA ASP A 232 -10.67 0.62 -5.79
C ASP A 232 -11.01 0.75 -7.28
N PHE A 233 -12.00 0.01 -7.77
CA PHE A 233 -12.44 0.03 -9.18
C PHE A 233 -13.95 -0.15 -9.30
N SER A 234 -14.54 0.40 -10.36
CA SER A 234 -15.90 0.07 -10.78
C SER A 234 -15.92 -1.07 -11.79
N GLN A 235 -16.89 -1.98 -11.70
CA GLN A 235 -17.12 -3.04 -12.69
C GLN A 235 -17.28 -2.45 -14.11
N SER A 236 -17.97 -1.32 -14.20
CA SER A 236 -18.24 -0.61 -15.47
C SER A 236 -16.99 0.00 -16.11
N SER A 237 -15.91 0.19 -15.34
CA SER A 237 -14.65 0.77 -15.82
C SER A 237 -13.46 -0.18 -15.69
N LYS A 238 -13.69 -1.42 -15.21
CA LYS A 238 -12.66 -2.44 -15.10
C LYS A 238 -12.16 -2.82 -16.49
N VAL A 239 -10.94 -2.39 -16.78
CA VAL A 239 -10.14 -2.90 -17.89
C VAL A 239 -9.27 -3.99 -17.29
N ASP A 240 -9.47 -5.23 -17.76
CA ASP A 240 -8.70 -6.40 -17.31
C ASP A 240 -7.25 -6.31 -17.83
N ASP A 241 -6.47 -5.47 -17.16
CA ASP A 241 -5.03 -5.30 -17.41
C ASP A 241 -4.22 -6.41 -16.71
N TYR A 242 -4.85 -7.23 -15.85
CA TYR A 242 -4.24 -8.39 -15.24
C TYR A 242 -4.23 -9.51 -16.28
N MET A 243 -3.11 -9.70 -16.99
CA MET A 243 -2.85 -10.77 -17.98
C MET A 243 -3.12 -10.48 -19.47
N GLY A 244 -3.54 -9.28 -19.87
CA GLY A 244 -3.68 -8.97 -21.31
C GLY A 244 -4.68 -9.87 -22.06
N SER A 245 -5.63 -10.46 -21.34
CA SER A 245 -6.73 -11.24 -21.91
C SER A 245 -8.00 -10.83 -21.20
N ALA A 246 -9.10 -10.61 -21.94
CA ALA A 246 -10.41 -10.34 -21.38
C ALA A 246 -10.94 -11.56 -20.58
N LYS A 247 -10.51 -11.74 -19.34
CA LYS A 247 -11.12 -12.71 -18.43
C LYS A 247 -12.28 -12.02 -17.71
N ARG A 248 -13.48 -12.44 -18.09
CA ARG A 248 -14.79 -12.33 -17.40
C ARG A 248 -14.89 -11.25 -16.29
N THR A 249 -15.04 -9.99 -16.70
CA THR A 249 -15.41 -8.87 -15.82
C THR A 249 -16.79 -9.02 -15.15
N GLY A 250 -17.64 -9.95 -15.63
CA GLY A 250 -19.01 -10.12 -15.13
C GLY A 250 -19.15 -10.80 -13.76
N HIS A 251 -18.05 -10.98 -13.03
CA HIS A 251 -18.00 -11.84 -11.83
C HIS A 251 -17.23 -11.25 -10.64
N ASP A 252 -16.55 -10.12 -10.81
CA ASP A 252 -15.96 -9.35 -9.72
C ASP A 252 -17.02 -8.46 -9.09
N THR A 253 -17.04 -8.31 -7.77
CA THR A 253 -17.99 -7.41 -7.09
C THR A 253 -17.28 -6.12 -6.71
N GLU A 254 -17.93 -4.98 -6.89
CA GLU A 254 -17.48 -3.73 -6.28
C GLU A 254 -17.65 -3.86 -4.77
N VAL A 255 -16.54 -3.75 -4.04
CA VAL A 255 -16.53 -3.88 -2.58
C VAL A 255 -15.97 -2.59 -2.03
N HIS A 256 -16.77 -1.87 -1.22
CA HIS A 256 -16.24 -0.70 -0.52
C HIS A 256 -15.15 -1.14 0.46
N SER A 257 -14.12 -0.32 0.65
CA SER A 257 -13.05 -0.63 1.60
C SER A 257 -12.59 0.64 2.32
N ALA A 258 -12.09 0.48 3.53
CA ALA A 258 -11.63 1.61 4.32
C ALA A 258 -10.34 2.19 3.73
N ILE A 259 -9.46 1.36 3.18
CA ILE A 259 -8.29 1.83 2.43
C ILE A 259 -8.71 2.66 1.21
N ALA A 260 -9.71 2.21 0.45
CA ALA A 260 -10.22 2.96 -0.69
C ALA A 260 -10.86 4.30 -0.27
N ALA A 261 -11.55 4.35 0.87
CA ALA A 261 -12.07 5.59 1.43
C ALA A 261 -10.95 6.57 1.85
N VAL A 262 -9.86 6.07 2.44
CA VAL A 262 -8.65 6.86 2.71
C VAL A 262 -8.04 7.42 1.42
N HIS A 263 -7.94 6.60 0.37
CA HIS A 263 -7.43 7.03 -0.93
C HIS A 263 -8.32 8.09 -1.57
N ALA A 264 -9.65 7.92 -1.50
CA ALA A 264 -10.62 8.90 -1.96
C ALA A 264 -10.48 10.23 -1.20
N ARG A 265 -10.28 10.21 0.12
CA ARG A 265 -10.00 11.41 0.93
C ARG A 265 -8.80 12.17 0.38
N TYR A 266 -7.68 11.47 0.19
CA TYR A 266 -6.44 12.07 -0.30
C TYR A 266 -6.57 12.62 -1.73
N ILE A 267 -7.32 11.94 -2.60
CA ILE A 267 -7.61 12.44 -3.96
C ILE A 267 -8.50 13.69 -3.90
N ALA A 268 -9.52 13.70 -3.05
CA ALA A 268 -10.49 14.79 -2.96
C ALA A 268 -9.84 16.13 -2.59
N GLU A 269 -8.77 16.14 -1.79
CA GLU A 269 -7.99 17.36 -1.44
C GLU A 269 -7.51 18.16 -2.66
N HIS A 270 -7.42 17.51 -3.83
CA HIS A 270 -6.98 18.11 -5.09
C HIS A 270 -8.11 18.37 -6.10
N CYS A 271 -9.37 18.16 -5.69
CA CYS A 271 -10.56 18.40 -6.50
C CYS A 271 -11.22 19.76 -6.20
N THR A 272 -12.28 20.10 -6.93
CA THR A 272 -13.11 21.28 -6.63
C THR A 272 -13.75 21.22 -5.24
N PRO A 273 -14.10 22.37 -4.62
CA PRO A 273 -14.76 22.41 -3.31
C PRO A 273 -16.06 21.59 -3.25
N GLU A 274 -16.81 21.53 -4.34
CA GLU A 274 -18.04 20.75 -4.46
C GLU A 274 -17.75 19.25 -4.33
N VAL A 275 -16.71 18.76 -5.00
CA VAL A 275 -16.29 17.35 -4.94
C VAL A 275 -15.67 17.02 -3.59
N GLN A 276 -14.88 17.93 -3.01
CA GLN A 276 -14.37 17.81 -1.64
C GLN A 276 -15.49 17.60 -0.63
N THR A 277 -16.54 18.44 -0.71
CA THR A 277 -17.69 18.35 0.19
C THR A 277 -18.42 17.02 0.02
N ARG A 278 -18.68 16.59 -1.22
CA ARG A 278 -19.35 15.31 -1.51
C ARG A 278 -18.55 14.11 -1.00
N ALA A 279 -17.24 14.09 -1.26
CA ALA A 279 -16.38 13.01 -0.82
C ALA A 279 -16.30 12.94 0.71
N THR A 280 -16.18 14.10 1.36
CA THR A 280 -16.15 14.20 2.83
C THR A 280 -17.43 13.63 3.44
N GLN A 281 -18.60 14.07 2.98
CA GLN A 281 -19.90 13.57 3.47
C GLN A 281 -20.04 12.05 3.31
N ARG A 282 -19.57 11.50 2.18
CA ARG A 282 -19.60 10.05 1.95
C ARG A 282 -18.68 9.30 2.89
N ILE A 283 -17.45 9.79 3.05
CA ILE A 283 -16.46 9.18 3.95
C ILE A 283 -16.92 9.27 5.41
N GLU A 284 -17.57 10.37 5.81
CA GLU A 284 -18.19 10.53 7.13
C GLU A 284 -19.31 9.50 7.34
N SER A 285 -20.24 9.37 6.38
CA SER A 285 -21.30 8.36 6.45
C SER A 285 -20.75 6.93 6.55
N PHE A 286 -19.68 6.61 5.83
CA PHE A 286 -19.00 5.32 5.96
C PHE A 286 -18.27 5.18 7.30
N GLY A 287 -17.70 6.27 7.83
CA GLY A 287 -17.09 6.32 9.15
C GLY A 287 -18.08 6.03 10.28
N GLU A 288 -19.28 6.61 10.20
CA GLU A 288 -20.39 6.33 11.11
C GLU A 288 -20.79 4.85 11.07
N HIS A 289 -20.94 4.28 9.87
CA HIS A 289 -21.21 2.85 9.71
C HIS A 289 -20.13 1.97 10.36
N ILE A 290 -18.85 2.25 10.11
CA ILE A 290 -17.74 1.51 10.73
C ILE A 290 -17.68 1.74 12.25
N ALA A 291 -18.06 2.91 12.77
CA ALA A 291 -18.14 3.13 14.21
C ALA A 291 -19.23 2.27 14.87
N GLU A 292 -20.39 2.11 14.22
CA GLU A 292 -21.51 1.29 14.68
C GLU A 292 -21.25 -0.22 14.46
N HIS A 293 -20.54 -0.57 13.39
CA HIS A 293 -20.23 -1.93 12.98
C HIS A 293 -18.73 -2.10 12.67
N PRO A 294 -17.83 -2.06 13.68
CA PRO A 294 -16.38 -2.01 13.47
C PRO A 294 -15.80 -3.15 12.62
N MET A 295 -16.36 -4.35 12.74
CA MET A 295 -15.86 -5.52 12.02
C MET A 295 -16.54 -5.74 10.66
N ASP A 296 -17.44 -4.84 10.23
CA ASP A 296 -18.08 -4.90 8.90
C ASP A 296 -17.17 -4.30 7.83
N ILE A 297 -15.97 -4.85 7.74
CA ILE A 297 -14.96 -4.53 6.74
C ILE A 297 -14.92 -5.72 5.77
N PRO A 298 -15.40 -5.55 4.53
CA PRO A 298 -15.53 -6.68 3.63
C PRO A 298 -14.17 -7.18 3.13
N ALA A 299 -14.00 -8.49 3.16
CA ALA A 299 -12.87 -9.17 2.54
C ALA A 299 -13.03 -9.26 1.03
N PHE A 300 -11.93 -9.17 0.29
CA PHE A 300 -11.93 -9.69 -1.07
C PHE A 300 -11.91 -11.23 -1.03
N HIS A 301 -13.03 -11.86 -1.39
CA HIS A 301 -13.11 -13.32 -1.54
C HIS A 301 -12.84 -13.72 -3.00
N ILE A 302 -11.85 -14.58 -3.24
CA ILE A 302 -11.67 -15.20 -4.57
C ILE A 302 -12.76 -16.24 -4.79
N ARG A 303 -13.59 -15.99 -5.80
CA ARG A 303 -14.83 -16.74 -6.07
C ARG A 303 -14.66 -18.22 -6.40
N ASP A 304 -13.51 -18.65 -6.93
CA ASP A 304 -13.30 -20.06 -7.29
C ASP A 304 -12.89 -20.93 -6.09
N LEU A 305 -12.82 -20.31 -4.90
CA LEU A 305 -12.37 -20.90 -3.65
C LEU A 305 -13.34 -20.54 -2.50
N VAL A 306 -14.66 -20.48 -2.74
CA VAL A 306 -15.65 -20.13 -1.68
C VAL A 306 -15.51 -21.01 -0.43
N ASP A 307 -15.11 -22.28 -0.62
CA ASP A 307 -14.90 -23.25 0.45
C ASP A 307 -13.47 -23.26 1.03
N ILE A 308 -12.55 -22.48 0.44
CA ILE A 308 -11.16 -22.36 0.87
C ILE A 308 -10.91 -20.87 1.17
N PRO A 309 -10.90 -20.44 2.44
CA PRO A 309 -10.65 -19.04 2.77
C PRO A 309 -9.33 -18.58 2.14
N PHE A 310 -9.42 -17.74 1.11
CA PHE A 310 -8.28 -17.13 0.46
C PHE A 310 -8.15 -15.70 0.99
N GLY A 311 -7.05 -15.44 1.72
CA GLY A 311 -6.83 -14.18 2.42
C GLY A 311 -7.44 -14.14 3.81
N GLU A 312 -6.91 -13.26 4.66
CA GLU A 312 -7.53 -12.90 5.94
C GLU A 312 -8.75 -12.04 5.62
N GLY A 313 -9.94 -12.43 6.09
CA GLY A 313 -11.18 -11.71 5.81
C GLY A 313 -11.09 -10.21 6.12
N VAL A 314 -10.28 -9.86 7.12
CA VAL A 314 -9.97 -8.50 7.52
C VAL A 314 -8.45 -8.40 7.63
N THR A 315 -7.86 -7.34 7.08
CA THR A 315 -6.42 -7.09 7.19
C THR A 315 -6.13 -5.98 8.20
N PRO A 316 -4.94 -5.95 8.84
CA PRO A 316 -4.60 -4.86 9.75
C PRO A 316 -4.68 -3.47 9.12
N LEU A 317 -4.28 -3.32 7.85
CA LEU A 317 -4.34 -2.03 7.15
C LEU A 317 -5.77 -1.55 6.92
N GLU A 318 -6.71 -2.45 6.66
CA GLU A 318 -8.13 -2.10 6.55
C GLU A 318 -8.70 -1.67 7.91
N LEU A 319 -8.31 -2.30 9.03
CA LEU A 319 -8.74 -1.85 10.36
C LEU A 319 -8.14 -0.49 10.74
N ILE A 320 -6.86 -0.28 10.43
CA ILE A 320 -6.19 1.02 10.65
C ILE A 320 -6.88 2.11 9.82
N ALA A 321 -7.15 1.83 8.54
CA ALA A 321 -7.88 2.75 7.68
C ALA A 321 -9.32 2.97 8.17
N GLY A 322 -10.00 1.92 8.64
CA GLY A 322 -11.35 1.99 9.19
C GLY A 322 -11.42 2.92 10.40
N SER A 323 -10.45 2.80 11.32
CA SER A 323 -10.32 3.74 12.44
C SER A 323 -9.96 5.16 11.99
N ALA A 324 -9.12 5.33 10.96
CA ALA A 324 -8.81 6.65 10.42
C ALA A 324 -10.00 7.32 9.70
N VAL A 325 -10.93 6.52 9.19
CA VAL A 325 -12.16 7.00 8.57
C VAL A 325 -13.21 7.33 9.63
N ALA A 326 -13.45 6.43 10.58
CA ALA A 326 -14.37 6.62 11.70
C ALA A 326 -13.92 7.72 12.68
N GLY A 327 -12.62 7.95 12.87
CA GLY A 327 -12.09 9.00 13.74
C GLY A 327 -12.05 10.40 13.12
N ALA A 328 -12.52 10.58 11.89
CA ALA A 328 -12.47 11.87 11.19
C ALA A 328 -13.57 12.86 11.63
N HIS A 329 -14.33 12.54 12.68
CA HIS A 329 -15.41 13.36 13.23
C HIS A 329 -14.93 14.41 14.26
N GLU A 330 -13.61 14.55 14.46
CA GLU A 330 -13.00 15.56 15.35
C GLU A 330 -12.09 16.55 14.62
#